data_AF-A0A9Q5Z761-F1
#
_entry.id   AF-A0A9Q5Z761-F1
#
_cell.length_a   1.000
_cell.length_b   1.000
_cell.length_c   1.000
_cell.angle_alpha   90.00
_cell.angle_beta   90.00
_cell.angle_gamma   90.00
#
_symmetry.space_group_name_H-M   'P 1'
#
loop_
_entity.id
_entity.type
_entity.pdbx_description
1 polymer ?
#
loop_
_entity_poly.entity_id
_entity_poly.type
_entity_poly.pdbx_seq_one_letter_code
_entity_poly.pdbx_strand_id
1 'polypeptide(L)'
;MPISWLTPSHFVILGLEIVFAIAHSGGAALRPWAEKYIGPRLYRILFALVSLPLATILIIYFFRHRYDGLQLWQVQGVPGVREIVWLLSAISFLFLYPATFNLLEIAAIKKPEVHLYETGIIRVTRHPQMVGQIIWCVAHTLWLGTTFTLVTSIGLILHHLFGVWHGDRRLGLRYGSAFEIVKQRTSIIPFKAILDGRQSIKWQEFLRPAYLGVAIFVVLLWWSHPLLLEATGTIKWGF
;
A
#
# COMPACT_ATOMS: atom_id res chain seq x y z
N MET A 1 -33.27 4.53 -17.99
CA MET A 1 -32.87 3.12 -18.17
C MET A 1 -31.87 2.78 -17.07
N PRO A 2 -31.98 1.64 -16.39
CA PRO A 2 -30.96 1.22 -15.43
C PRO A 2 -29.62 1.08 -16.16
N ILE A 3 -28.55 1.55 -15.51
CA ILE A 3 -27.19 1.50 -16.03
C ILE A 3 -26.76 0.03 -16.04
N SER A 4 -26.80 -0.63 -17.21
CA SER A 4 -26.57 -2.08 -17.34
C SER A 4 -25.17 -2.53 -16.96
N TRP A 5 -24.18 -1.62 -16.96
CA TRP A 5 -22.81 -1.91 -16.55
C TRP A 5 -22.57 -1.74 -15.05
N LEU A 6 -23.48 -1.13 -14.29
CA LEU A 6 -23.30 -0.94 -12.85
C LEU A 6 -23.76 -2.19 -12.10
N THR A 7 -22.81 -3.07 -11.80
CA THR A 7 -23.04 -4.35 -11.12
C THR A 7 -22.97 -4.21 -9.59
N PRO A 8 -23.57 -5.15 -8.81
CA PRO A 8 -23.42 -5.20 -7.36
C PRO A 8 -21.97 -5.17 -6.87
N SER A 9 -21.02 -5.70 -7.67
CA SER A 9 -19.60 -5.73 -7.33
C SER A 9 -18.97 -4.36 -7.15
N HIS A 10 -19.47 -3.31 -7.82
CA HIS A 10 -19.03 -1.93 -7.60
C HIS A 10 -19.32 -1.45 -6.17
N PHE A 11 -20.50 -1.79 -5.65
CA PHE A 11 -20.90 -1.40 -4.29
C PHE A 11 -20.19 -2.25 -3.24
N VAL A 12 -19.99 -3.54 -3.51
CA VAL A 12 -19.28 -4.44 -2.60
C VAL A 12 -17.82 -4.01 -2.46
N ILE A 13 -17.11 -3.76 -3.57
CA ILE A 13 -15.70 -3.33 -3.47
C ILE A 13 -15.57 -1.99 -2.74
N LEU A 14 -16.46 -1.03 -3.02
CA LEU A 14 -16.48 0.25 -2.32
C LEU A 14 -16.73 0.07 -0.81
N GLY A 15 -17.68 -0.82 -0.45
CA GLY A 15 -17.93 -1.17 0.95
C GLY A 15 -16.71 -1.82 1.63
N LEU A 16 -16.04 -2.75 0.95
CA LEU A 16 -14.82 -3.38 1.44
C LEU A 16 -13.69 -2.36 1.64
N GLU A 17 -13.54 -1.40 0.73
CA GLU A 17 -12.53 -0.33 0.84
C GLU A 17 -12.82 0.60 2.01
N ILE A 18 -14.09 0.96 2.23
CA ILE A 18 -14.50 1.77 3.37
C ILE A 18 -14.24 1.02 4.68
N VAL A 19 -14.62 -0.26 4.76
CA VAL A 19 -14.36 -1.10 5.95
C VAL A 19 -12.86 -1.20 6.21
N PHE A 20 -12.06 -1.46 5.18
CA PHE A 20 -10.61 -1.48 5.30
C PHE A 20 -10.05 -0.13 5.75
N ALA A 21 -10.51 0.98 5.17
CA ALA A 21 -10.06 2.31 5.53
C ALA A 21 -10.36 2.63 7.00
N ILE A 22 -11.58 2.33 7.47
CA ILE A 22 -11.99 2.51 8.86
C ILE A 22 -11.15 1.63 9.79
N ALA A 23 -11.02 0.35 9.50
CA ALA A 23 -10.27 -0.58 10.35
C ALA A 23 -8.77 -0.23 10.40
N HIS A 24 -8.16 0.01 9.24
CA HIS A 24 -6.73 0.26 9.12
C HIS A 24 -6.33 1.65 9.64
N SER A 25 -7.00 2.71 9.19
CA SER A 25 -6.71 4.07 9.68
C SER A 25 -7.25 4.29 11.09
N GLY A 26 -8.47 3.83 11.39
CA GLY A 26 -9.03 3.92 12.75
C GLY A 26 -8.18 3.16 13.77
N GLY A 27 -7.71 1.96 13.43
CA GLY A 27 -6.71 1.26 14.23
C GLY A 27 -5.44 2.11 14.42
N ALA A 28 -4.84 2.62 13.33
CA ALA A 28 -3.63 3.44 13.46
C ALA A 28 -3.82 4.68 14.35
N ALA A 29 -5.02 5.26 14.40
CA ALA A 29 -5.40 6.34 15.32
C ALA A 29 -5.64 5.89 16.76
N LEU A 30 -6.20 4.70 16.96
CA LEU A 30 -6.48 4.11 18.28
C LEU A 30 -5.21 3.68 19.02
N ARG A 31 -4.14 3.37 18.27
CA ARG A 31 -2.86 2.86 18.78
C ARG A 31 -2.34 3.56 20.06
N PRO A 32 -2.20 4.90 20.12
CA PRO A 32 -1.60 5.56 21.29
C PRO A 32 -2.40 5.37 22.58
N TRP A 33 -3.70 5.10 22.48
CA TRP A 33 -4.55 4.78 23.62
C TRP A 33 -4.46 3.29 23.95
N ALA A 34 -4.68 2.41 22.97
CA ALA A 34 -4.74 0.97 23.20
C ALA A 34 -3.40 0.38 23.69
N GLU A 35 -2.26 0.87 23.20
CA GLU A 35 -0.94 0.43 23.65
C GLU A 35 -0.69 0.65 25.15
N LYS A 36 -1.41 1.58 25.80
CA LYS A 36 -1.32 1.81 27.25
C LYS A 36 -1.91 0.67 28.08
N TYR A 37 -2.87 -0.06 27.51
CA TYR A 37 -3.59 -1.13 28.22
C TYR A 37 -3.06 -2.52 27.87
N ILE A 38 -2.75 -2.76 26.60
CA ILE A 38 -2.37 -4.09 26.11
C ILE A 38 -0.90 -4.19 25.65
N GLY A 39 -0.19 -3.06 25.66
CA GLY A 39 1.19 -2.96 25.19
C GLY A 39 1.34 -2.95 23.66
N PRO A 40 2.49 -2.46 23.15
CA PRO A 40 2.73 -2.29 21.71
C PRO A 40 2.83 -3.60 20.92
N ARG A 41 3.28 -4.69 21.56
CA ARG A 41 3.42 -5.99 20.90
C ARG A 41 2.07 -6.62 20.57
N LEU A 42 1.21 -6.77 21.58
CA LEU A 42 -0.12 -7.34 21.38
C LEU A 42 -0.97 -6.45 20.46
N TYR A 43 -0.88 -5.13 20.63
CA TYR A 43 -1.54 -4.20 19.72
C TYR A 43 -1.10 -4.38 18.26
N ARG A 44 0.21 -4.51 17.99
CA ARG A 44 0.73 -4.75 16.64
C ARG A 44 0.19 -6.04 16.02
N ILE A 45 0.13 -7.13 16.80
CA ILE A 45 -0.41 -8.42 16.36
C ILE A 45 -1.89 -8.27 15.99
N LEU A 46 -2.71 -7.70 16.88
CA LEU A 46 -4.14 -7.49 16.62
C LEU A 46 -4.37 -6.59 15.41
N PHE A 47 -3.62 -5.49 15.30
CA PHE A 47 -3.70 -4.59 14.16
C PHE A 47 -3.40 -5.31 12.83
N ALA A 48 -2.38 -6.18 12.82
CA ALA A 48 -2.02 -6.98 11.65
C ALA A 48 -3.08 -8.05 11.34
N LEU A 49 -3.59 -8.74 12.36
CA LEU A 49 -4.65 -9.76 12.23
C LEU A 49 -5.99 -9.18 11.75
N VAL A 50 -6.22 -7.88 11.89
CA VAL A 50 -7.38 -7.21 11.30
C VAL A 50 -7.05 -6.69 9.90
N SER A 51 -5.93 -5.97 9.75
CA SER A 51 -5.60 -5.29 8.49
C SER A 51 -5.25 -6.26 7.36
N LEU A 52 -4.47 -7.31 7.64
CA LEU A 52 -4.01 -8.24 6.61
C LEU A 52 -5.17 -9.07 6.03
N PRO A 53 -6.07 -9.67 6.82
CA PRO A 53 -7.22 -10.37 6.25
C PRO A 53 -8.15 -9.47 5.43
N LEU A 54 -8.41 -8.23 5.89
CA LEU A 54 -9.22 -7.28 5.11
C LEU A 54 -8.56 -6.92 3.78
N ALA A 55 -7.24 -6.68 3.77
CA ALA A 55 -6.50 -6.45 2.54
C ALA A 55 -6.53 -7.68 1.61
N THR A 56 -6.39 -8.89 2.16
CA THR A 56 -6.48 -10.14 1.40
C THR A 56 -7.86 -10.31 0.77
N ILE A 57 -8.94 -10.05 1.52
CA ILE A 57 -10.32 -10.11 1.00
C ILE A 57 -10.50 -9.14 -0.16
N LEU A 58 -10.04 -7.89 -0.02
CA LEU A 58 -10.06 -6.89 -1.09
C LEU A 58 -9.35 -7.37 -2.36
N ILE A 59 -8.15 -7.92 -2.22
CA ILE A 59 -7.35 -8.42 -3.35
C ILE A 59 -8.03 -9.60 -4.05
N ILE A 60 -8.56 -10.57 -3.28
CA ILE A 60 -9.27 -11.73 -3.84
C ILE A 60 -10.54 -11.26 -4.58
N TYR A 61 -11.29 -10.34 -3.97
CA TYR A 61 -12.50 -9.78 -4.58
C TYR A 61 -12.18 -9.06 -5.89
N PHE A 62 -11.14 -8.21 -5.89
CA PHE A 62 -10.66 -7.54 -7.08
C PHE A 62 -10.30 -8.53 -8.19
N PHE A 63 -9.50 -9.57 -7.91
CA PHE A 63 -9.12 -10.54 -8.93
C PHE A 63 -10.33 -11.21 -9.58
N ARG A 64 -11.33 -11.59 -8.78
CA ARG A 64 -12.54 -12.26 -9.28
C ARG A 64 -13.40 -11.35 -10.16
N HIS A 65 -13.52 -10.08 -9.78
CA HIS A 65 -14.44 -9.12 -10.41
C HIS A 65 -13.75 -8.14 -11.35
N ARG A 66 -12.45 -8.31 -11.65
CA ARG A 66 -11.67 -7.40 -12.51
C ARG A 66 -12.30 -7.14 -13.89
N TYR A 67 -13.06 -8.09 -14.42
CA TYR A 67 -13.76 -7.96 -15.71
C TYR A 67 -15.19 -7.42 -15.60
N ASP A 68 -15.71 -7.19 -14.39
CA ASP A 68 -17.06 -6.68 -14.18
C ASP A 68 -17.19 -5.23 -14.66
N GLY A 69 -18.42 -4.88 -15.05
CA GLY A 69 -18.75 -3.54 -15.51
C GLY A 69 -18.38 -3.28 -16.98
N LEU A 70 -18.32 -2.01 -17.35
CA LEU A 70 -18.01 -1.63 -18.72
C LEU A 70 -16.49 -1.71 -18.92
N GLN A 71 -16.06 -2.51 -19.89
CA GLN A 71 -14.67 -2.52 -20.35
C GLN A 71 -14.38 -1.27 -21.18
N LEU A 72 -13.46 -0.45 -20.70
CA LEU A 72 -13.03 0.81 -21.33
C LEU A 72 -11.78 0.59 -22.19
N TRP A 73 -10.84 -0.25 -21.73
CA TRP A 73 -9.69 -0.68 -22.51
C TRP A 73 -9.15 -2.03 -22.04
N GLN A 74 -8.46 -2.72 -22.94
CA GLN A 74 -7.77 -3.98 -22.68
C GLN A 74 -6.54 -4.05 -23.59
N VAL A 75 -5.36 -3.86 -23.01
CA VAL A 75 -4.09 -3.66 -23.76
C VAL A 75 -3.08 -4.78 -23.54
N GLN A 76 -3.54 -5.95 -23.06
CA GLN A 76 -2.69 -7.12 -22.78
C GLN A 76 -1.94 -7.64 -24.03
N GLY A 77 -2.50 -7.45 -25.23
CA GLY A 77 -1.89 -7.85 -26.50
C GLY A 77 -0.95 -6.81 -27.12
N VAL A 78 -0.83 -5.62 -26.52
CA VAL A 78 0.02 -4.55 -27.07
C VAL A 78 1.49 -4.81 -26.66
N PRO A 79 2.44 -4.86 -27.63
CA PRO A 79 3.85 -5.08 -27.32
C PRO A 79 4.40 -4.07 -26.30
N GLY A 80 5.18 -4.54 -25.33
CA GLY A 80 5.81 -3.69 -24.30
C GLY A 80 4.93 -3.36 -23.09
N VAL A 81 3.59 -3.48 -23.19
CA VAL A 81 2.69 -3.13 -22.07
C VAL A 81 2.87 -4.08 -20.89
N ARG A 82 3.06 -5.38 -21.16
CA ARG A 82 3.30 -6.37 -20.12
C ARG A 82 4.55 -6.03 -19.32
N GLU A 83 5.64 -5.72 -20.00
CA GLU A 83 6.93 -5.38 -19.41
C GLU A 83 6.83 -4.10 -18.57
N ILE A 84 6.12 -3.08 -19.08
CA ILE A 84 5.85 -1.83 -18.36
C ILE A 84 5.05 -2.09 -17.08
N VAL A 85 3.97 -2.88 -17.15
CA VAL A 85 3.12 -3.18 -15.98
C VAL A 85 3.91 -3.96 -14.92
N TRP A 86 4.73 -4.92 -15.32
CA TRP A 86 5.62 -5.65 -14.41
C TRP A 86 6.67 -4.74 -13.77
N LEU A 87 7.30 -3.87 -14.56
CA LEU A 87 8.29 -2.91 -14.07
C LEU A 87 7.67 -1.94 -13.06
N LEU A 88 6.52 -1.35 -13.37
CA LEU A 88 5.81 -0.47 -12.46
C LEU A 88 5.40 -1.20 -11.17
N SER A 89 4.93 -2.44 -11.28
CA SER A 89 4.59 -3.26 -10.12
C SER A 89 5.81 -3.55 -9.25
N ALA A 90 6.95 -3.89 -9.84
CA ALA A 90 8.21 -4.09 -9.12
C ALA A 90 8.66 -2.81 -8.40
N ILE A 91 8.60 -1.65 -9.08
CA ILE A 91 8.91 -0.34 -8.47
C ILE A 91 7.95 -0.05 -7.31
N SER A 92 6.65 -0.32 -7.47
CA SER A 92 5.66 -0.15 -6.41
C SER A 92 6.04 -0.89 -5.12
N PHE A 93 6.47 -2.16 -5.23
CA PHE A 93 6.88 -2.95 -4.05
C PHE A 93 8.12 -2.40 -3.35
N LEU A 94 9.06 -1.77 -4.08
CA LEU A 94 10.18 -1.06 -3.45
C LEU A 94 9.71 0.09 -2.55
N PHE A 95 8.62 0.76 -2.93
CA PHE A 95 8.01 1.86 -2.18
C PHE A 95 7.09 1.39 -1.04
N LEU A 96 6.47 0.22 -1.14
CA LEU A 96 5.56 -0.33 -0.11
C LEU A 96 6.28 -0.84 1.14
N TYR A 97 7.62 -1.03 1.11
CA TYR A 97 8.38 -1.70 2.17
C TYR A 97 9.19 -0.87 3.20
N PRO A 98 8.90 0.40 3.54
CA PRO A 98 9.67 1.12 4.57
C PRO A 98 9.32 0.70 6.00
N ALA A 99 8.26 -0.08 6.22
CA ALA A 99 7.83 -0.46 7.56
C ALA A 99 8.70 -1.57 8.21
N THR A 100 9.67 -2.13 7.48
CA THR A 100 10.52 -3.25 7.95
C THR A 100 11.94 -2.86 8.31
N PHE A 101 12.24 -1.55 8.37
CA PHE A 101 13.59 -1.09 8.68
C PHE A 101 14.14 -1.57 10.02
N ASN A 102 13.29 -2.08 10.91
CA ASN A 102 13.74 -2.74 12.12
C ASN A 102 13.27 -4.21 12.17
N LEU A 103 13.96 -5.08 11.41
CA LEU A 103 13.76 -6.54 11.45
C LEU A 103 13.82 -7.09 12.88
N LEU A 104 14.57 -6.46 13.78
CA LEU A 104 14.66 -6.83 15.19
C LEU A 104 13.34 -6.58 15.95
N GLU A 105 12.54 -5.58 15.56
CA GLU A 105 11.21 -5.37 16.14
C GLU A 105 10.19 -6.38 15.62
N ILE A 106 10.40 -6.92 14.41
CA ILE A 106 9.59 -7.99 13.84
C ILE A 106 9.95 -9.33 14.50
N ALA A 107 11.24 -9.59 14.67
CA ALA A 107 11.77 -10.77 15.37
C ALA A 107 11.55 -10.75 16.89
N ALA A 108 10.75 -9.81 17.41
CA ALA A 108 10.44 -9.59 18.83
C ALA A 108 11.65 -9.28 19.75
N ILE A 109 12.85 -9.11 19.18
CA ILE A 109 14.09 -8.77 19.88
C ILE A 109 14.00 -7.34 20.43
N LYS A 110 13.50 -6.38 19.64
CA LYS A 110 13.28 -4.99 20.06
C LYS A 110 11.80 -4.70 20.27
N LYS A 111 11.52 -3.73 21.16
CA LYS A 111 10.17 -3.22 21.37
C LYS A 111 9.70 -2.51 20.09
N PRO A 112 8.48 -2.81 19.58
CA PRO A 112 7.93 -2.11 18.43
C PRO A 112 7.70 -0.64 18.75
N GLU A 113 8.23 0.26 17.92
CA GLU A 113 8.12 1.70 18.11
C GLU A 113 7.86 2.42 16.79
N VAL A 114 7.26 3.62 16.89
CA VAL A 114 7.12 4.51 15.74
C VAL A 114 8.37 5.38 15.69
N HIS A 115 9.03 5.39 14.54
CA HIS A 115 10.28 6.11 14.34
C HIS A 115 10.10 7.25 13.34
N LEU A 116 10.82 8.33 13.59
CA LEU A 116 10.96 9.45 12.66
C LEU A 116 12.17 9.17 11.74
N TYR A 117 11.90 8.56 10.59
CA TYR A 117 12.96 8.24 9.63
C TYR A 117 13.25 9.40 8.68
N GLU A 118 14.53 9.55 8.33
CA GLU A 118 15.03 10.45 7.28
C GLU A 118 16.06 9.73 6.39
N THR A 119 15.99 8.40 6.31
CA THR A 119 16.97 7.54 5.60
C THR A 119 16.29 6.54 4.66
N GLY A 120 17.06 5.97 3.74
CA GLY A 120 16.60 5.02 2.73
C GLY A 120 15.56 5.64 1.82
N ILE A 121 14.50 4.88 1.51
CA ILE A 121 13.38 5.34 0.67
C ILE A 121 12.69 6.61 1.20
N ILE A 122 12.80 6.89 2.51
CA ILE A 122 12.21 8.09 3.11
C ILE A 122 12.90 9.38 2.61
N ARG A 123 14.14 9.29 2.14
CA ARG A 123 14.81 10.41 1.44
C ARG A 123 14.14 10.76 0.12
N VAL A 124 13.56 9.76 -0.56
CA VAL A 124 12.83 9.95 -1.82
C VAL A 124 11.46 10.56 -1.54
N THR A 125 10.71 10.01 -0.59
CA THR A 125 9.43 10.54 -0.13
C THR A 125 9.14 10.09 1.29
N ARG A 126 8.51 10.94 2.12
CA ARG A 126 8.09 10.58 3.48
C ARG A 126 6.83 9.72 3.54
N HIS A 127 6.11 9.58 2.42
CA HIS A 127 4.95 8.68 2.27
C HIS A 127 5.15 7.67 1.15
N PRO A 128 6.16 6.80 1.26
CA PRO A 128 6.50 5.84 0.23
C PRO A 128 5.40 4.80 0.02
N GLN A 129 4.67 4.37 1.06
CA GLN A 129 3.55 3.45 0.89
C GLN A 129 2.44 4.03 -0.02
N MET A 130 2.15 5.33 0.12
CA MET A 130 1.20 6.02 -0.77
C MET A 130 1.68 6.01 -2.21
N VAL A 131 2.95 6.33 -2.44
CA VAL A 131 3.54 6.34 -3.80
C VAL A 131 3.54 4.95 -4.40
N GLY A 132 3.94 3.93 -3.64
CA GLY A 132 3.89 2.54 -4.07
C GLY A 132 2.48 2.10 -4.45
N GLN A 133 1.48 2.40 -3.62
CA GLN A 133 0.11 2.03 -3.94
C GLN A 133 -0.42 2.75 -5.18
N ILE A 134 -0.12 4.04 -5.36
CA ILE A 134 -0.54 4.78 -6.56
C ILE A 134 0.06 4.14 -7.82
N ILE A 135 1.36 3.81 -7.80
CA ILE A 135 2.02 3.14 -8.92
C ILE A 135 1.36 1.78 -9.19
N TRP A 136 1.02 1.01 -8.14
CA TRP A 136 0.35 -0.28 -8.28
C TRP A 136 -1.03 -0.15 -8.94
N CYS A 137 -1.85 0.78 -8.46
CA CYS A 137 -3.18 1.07 -9.01
C CYS A 137 -3.08 1.50 -10.47
N VAL A 138 -2.12 2.37 -10.81
CA VAL A 138 -1.87 2.81 -12.19
C VAL A 138 -1.46 1.63 -13.08
N ALA A 139 -0.54 0.77 -12.63
CA ALA A 139 -0.09 -0.39 -13.39
C ALA A 139 -1.23 -1.39 -13.69
N HIS A 140 -2.06 -1.71 -12.68
CA HIS A 140 -3.16 -2.66 -12.85
C HIS A 140 -4.31 -2.08 -13.67
N THR A 141 -4.61 -0.79 -13.48
CA THR A 141 -5.59 -0.06 -14.30
C THR A 141 -5.14 0.04 -15.75
N LEU A 142 -3.84 0.28 -16.01
CA LEU A 142 -3.29 0.27 -17.37
C LEU A 142 -3.50 -1.09 -18.04
N TRP A 143 -3.26 -2.20 -17.33
CA TRP A 143 -3.39 -3.56 -17.87
C TRP A 143 -4.80 -3.91 -18.33
N LEU A 144 -5.81 -3.56 -17.53
CA LEU A 144 -7.23 -3.78 -17.82
C LEU A 144 -8.06 -2.66 -17.19
N GLY A 145 -8.74 -1.87 -18.03
CA GLY A 145 -9.61 -0.80 -17.59
C GLY A 145 -11.06 -1.20 -17.67
N THR A 146 -11.66 -1.54 -16.54
CA THR A 146 -13.12 -1.65 -16.38
C THR A 146 -13.63 -0.56 -15.44
N THR A 147 -14.92 -0.23 -15.48
CA THR A 147 -15.52 0.67 -14.48
C THR A 147 -15.31 0.16 -13.05
N PHE A 148 -15.35 -1.16 -12.86
CA PHE A 148 -15.03 -1.81 -11.59
C PHE A 148 -13.56 -1.55 -11.17
N THR A 149 -12.60 -1.77 -12.08
CA THR A 149 -11.18 -1.56 -11.81
C THR A 149 -10.89 -0.09 -11.52
N LEU A 150 -11.58 0.84 -12.19
CA LEU A 150 -11.47 2.27 -11.92
C LEU A 150 -12.00 2.64 -10.55
N VAL A 151 -13.20 2.17 -10.16
CA VAL A 151 -13.75 2.42 -8.81
C VAL A 151 -12.78 1.92 -7.75
N THR A 152 -12.29 0.69 -7.90
CA THR A 152 -11.32 0.09 -6.98
C THR A 152 -10.03 0.92 -6.89
N SER A 153 -9.46 1.27 -8.04
CA SER A 153 -8.18 1.98 -8.07
C SER A 153 -8.30 3.41 -7.53
N ILE A 154 -9.37 4.12 -7.86
CA ILE A 154 -9.65 5.46 -7.35
C ILE A 154 -9.88 5.41 -5.83
N GLY A 155 -10.67 4.47 -5.34
CA GLY A 155 -10.94 4.31 -3.91
C GLY A 155 -9.67 4.03 -3.10
N LEU A 156 -8.83 3.10 -3.56
CA LEU A 156 -7.52 2.83 -2.96
C LEU A 156 -6.58 4.04 -3.01
N ILE A 157 -6.53 4.78 -4.12
CA ILE A 157 -5.72 6.00 -4.25
C ILE A 157 -6.20 7.06 -3.24
N LEU A 158 -7.51 7.31 -3.19
CA LEU A 158 -8.09 8.27 -2.24
C LEU A 158 -7.80 7.88 -0.79
N HIS A 159 -7.88 6.58 -0.45
CA HIS A 159 -7.50 6.09 0.86
C HIS A 159 -6.03 6.39 1.20
N HIS A 160 -5.12 6.18 0.26
CA HIS A 160 -3.69 6.41 0.48
C HIS A 160 -3.34 7.90 0.54
N LEU A 161 -4.04 8.74 -0.22
CA LEU A 161 -3.94 10.20 -0.10
C LEU A 161 -4.47 10.69 1.26
N PHE A 162 -5.60 10.15 1.72
CA PHE A 162 -6.07 10.37 3.08
C PHE A 162 -5.04 9.91 4.12
N GLY A 163 -4.40 8.76 3.89
CA GLY A 163 -3.35 8.20 4.73
C GLY A 163 -2.15 9.14 4.92
N VAL A 164 -1.81 9.95 3.91
CA VAL A 164 -0.76 11.00 4.00
C VAL A 164 -1.12 12.03 5.06
N TRP A 165 -2.28 12.67 4.93
CA TRP A 165 -2.76 13.66 5.89
C TRP A 165 -2.91 13.04 7.29
N HIS A 166 -3.57 11.89 7.34
CA HIS A 166 -3.87 11.21 8.60
C HIS A 166 -2.57 10.80 9.31
N GLY A 167 -1.59 10.28 8.56
CA GLY A 167 -0.25 9.94 9.06
C GLY A 167 0.52 11.14 9.60
N ASP A 168 0.63 12.21 8.80
CA ASP A 168 1.32 13.45 9.22
C ASP A 168 0.65 14.06 10.46
N ARG A 169 -0.68 14.07 10.53
CA ARG A 169 -1.42 14.55 11.70
C ARG A 169 -1.07 13.74 12.96
N ARG A 170 -1.07 12.41 12.88
CA ARG A 170 -0.73 11.55 14.03
C ARG A 170 0.71 11.75 14.48
N LEU A 171 1.66 11.86 13.55
CA LEU A 171 3.06 12.10 13.88
C LEU A 171 3.27 13.49 14.48
N GLY A 172 2.58 14.52 13.97
CA GLY A 172 2.60 15.88 14.54
C GLY A 172 2.07 15.92 15.97
N LEU A 173 0.93 15.26 16.24
CA LEU A 173 0.37 15.16 17.59
C LEU A 173 1.28 14.39 18.56
N ARG A 174 2.01 13.38 18.07
CA ARG A 174 2.87 12.53 18.91
C ARG A 174 4.25 13.13 19.19
N TYR A 175 4.86 13.80 18.21
CA TYR A 175 6.25 14.24 18.27
C TYR A 175 6.45 15.76 18.18
N GLY A 176 5.39 16.54 17.92
CA GLY A 176 5.44 18.00 17.91
C GLY A 176 6.54 18.56 17.01
N SER A 177 7.42 19.39 17.59
CA SER A 177 8.51 20.07 16.89
C SER A 177 9.48 19.10 16.20
N ALA A 178 9.72 17.91 16.77
CA ALA A 178 10.60 16.92 16.16
C ALA A 178 10.05 16.44 14.80
N PHE A 179 8.74 16.30 14.66
CA PHE A 179 8.14 15.93 13.37
C PHE A 179 8.13 17.09 12.37
N GLU A 180 7.98 18.34 12.83
CA GLU A 180 8.07 19.50 11.94
C GLU A 180 9.47 19.62 11.32
N ILE A 181 10.54 19.31 12.06
CA ILE A 181 11.90 19.24 11.49
C ILE A 181 11.98 18.18 10.37
N VAL A 182 11.40 17.00 10.58
CA VAL A 182 11.36 15.94 9.56
C VAL A 182 10.58 16.40 8.33
N LYS A 183 9.42 17.06 8.51
CA LYS A 183 8.64 17.62 7.40
C LYS A 183 9.42 18.67 6.63
N GLN A 184 10.16 19.53 7.31
CA GLN A 184 11.04 20.53 6.69
C GLN A 184 12.17 19.90 5.91
N ARG A 185 12.66 18.72 6.30
CA ARG A 185 13.76 18.02 5.59
C ARG A 185 13.30 17.04 4.53
N THR A 186 12.03 16.64 4.51
CA THR A 186 11.51 15.60 3.58
C THR A 186 10.34 16.12 2.72
N SER A 187 9.81 15.29 1.82
CA SER A 187 8.71 15.67 0.92
C SER A 187 7.71 14.53 0.75
N ILE A 188 6.44 14.84 0.51
CA ILE A 188 5.44 13.84 0.05
C ILE A 188 5.62 13.51 -1.43
N ILE A 189 6.04 14.50 -2.23
CA ILE A 189 6.31 14.35 -3.65
C ILE A 189 7.67 13.65 -3.79
N PRO A 190 7.75 12.50 -4.48
CA PRO A 190 9.01 11.80 -4.74
C PRO A 190 10.09 12.72 -5.28
N PHE A 191 11.32 12.55 -4.79
CA PHE A 191 12.54 13.26 -5.19
C PHE A 191 12.56 14.77 -4.93
N LYS A 192 11.43 15.42 -4.66
CA LYS A 192 11.38 16.88 -4.45
C LYS A 192 12.34 17.36 -3.36
N ALA A 193 12.44 16.67 -2.22
CA ALA A 193 13.37 17.08 -1.16
C ALA A 193 14.85 16.96 -1.57
N ILE A 194 15.17 16.05 -2.50
CA ILE A 194 16.51 15.89 -3.07
C ILE A 194 16.79 17.02 -4.05
N LEU A 195 15.84 17.32 -4.94
CA LEU A 195 15.93 18.43 -5.89
C LEU A 195 16.03 19.79 -5.19
N ASP A 196 15.30 19.98 -4.08
CA ASP A 196 15.37 21.17 -3.24
C ASP A 196 16.70 21.27 -2.43
N GLY A 197 17.59 20.27 -2.48
CA GLY A 197 18.83 20.21 -1.69
C GLY A 197 18.66 19.92 -0.19
N ARG A 198 17.44 19.60 0.26
CA ARG A 198 17.10 19.28 1.67
C ARG A 198 17.49 17.84 2.04
N GLN A 199 17.62 16.97 1.04
CA GLN A 199 18.07 15.58 1.14
C GLN A 199 19.14 15.29 0.08
N SER A 200 19.91 14.23 0.30
CA SER A 200 20.82 13.67 -0.70
C SER A 200 20.62 12.16 -0.81
N ILE A 201 20.80 11.60 -2.01
CA ILE A 201 20.74 10.15 -2.18
C ILE A 201 21.97 9.53 -1.53
N LYS A 202 21.75 8.60 -0.60
CA LYS A 202 22.82 7.80 0.02
C LYS A 202 22.61 6.34 -0.36
N TRP A 203 23.23 5.90 -1.45
CA TRP A 203 23.07 4.55 -2.01
C TRP A 203 23.35 3.43 -1.00
N GLN A 204 24.30 3.66 -0.08
CA GLN A 204 24.64 2.72 0.99
C GLN A 204 23.44 2.40 1.91
N GLU A 205 22.46 3.30 2.04
CA GLU A 205 21.27 3.07 2.86
C GLU A 205 20.30 2.05 2.24
N PHE A 206 20.48 1.72 0.95
CA PHE A 206 19.73 0.68 0.25
C PHE A 206 20.42 -0.69 0.31
N LEU A 207 21.66 -0.77 0.82
CA LEU A 207 22.36 -2.02 1.08
C LEU A 207 21.91 -2.63 2.41
N ARG A 208 20.62 -2.97 2.53
CA ARG A 208 20.03 -3.58 3.73
C ARG A 208 19.41 -4.94 3.40
N PRO A 209 19.49 -5.95 4.30
CA PRO A 209 18.84 -7.25 4.11
C PRO A 209 17.33 -7.15 3.78
N ALA A 210 16.66 -6.10 4.27
CA ALA A 210 15.26 -5.83 3.94
C ALA A 210 15.03 -5.71 2.41
N TYR A 211 15.93 -5.06 1.67
CA TYR A 211 15.78 -4.91 0.21
C TYR A 211 16.04 -6.22 -0.54
N LEU A 212 16.89 -7.10 -0.01
CA LEU A 212 17.01 -8.47 -0.53
C LEU A 212 15.69 -9.24 -0.33
N GLY A 213 15.07 -9.11 0.85
CA GLY A 213 13.75 -9.68 1.11
C GLY A 213 12.67 -9.16 0.15
N VAL A 214 12.68 -7.85 -0.16
CA VAL A 214 11.78 -7.26 -1.17
C VAL A 214 12.05 -7.85 -2.55
N ALA A 215 13.31 -7.96 -2.97
CA ALA A 215 13.65 -8.54 -4.26
C ALA A 215 13.17 -10.00 -4.39
N ILE A 216 13.40 -10.81 -3.37
CA ILE A 216 12.90 -12.19 -3.30
C ILE A 216 11.36 -12.21 -3.37
N PHE A 217 10.69 -11.35 -2.60
CA PHE A 217 9.23 -11.25 -2.61
C PHE A 217 8.70 -10.88 -4.00
N VAL A 218 9.30 -9.90 -4.67
CA VAL A 218 8.90 -9.49 -6.03
C VAL A 218 9.05 -10.65 -7.02
N VAL A 219 10.16 -11.39 -6.96
CA VAL A 219 10.39 -12.55 -7.84
C VAL A 219 9.38 -13.68 -7.55
N LEU A 220 9.15 -13.99 -6.27
CA LEU A 220 8.17 -15.02 -5.89
C LEU A 220 6.75 -14.61 -6.28
N LEU A 221 6.39 -13.34 -6.11
CA LEU A 221 5.09 -12.83 -6.52
C LEU A 221 4.95 -12.89 -8.03
N TRP A 222 5.99 -12.52 -8.79
CA TRP A 222 5.97 -12.63 -10.24
C TRP A 222 5.74 -14.08 -10.70
N TRP A 223 6.46 -15.03 -10.11
CA TRP A 223 6.31 -16.45 -10.41
C TRP A 223 4.95 -17.03 -10.00
N SER A 224 4.42 -16.63 -8.85
CA SER A 224 3.15 -17.12 -8.31
C SER A 224 1.92 -16.34 -8.79
N HIS A 225 2.08 -15.20 -9.46
CA HIS A 225 0.95 -14.37 -9.90
C HIS A 225 -0.07 -15.15 -10.76
N PRO A 226 0.34 -16.02 -11.72
CA PRO A 226 -0.62 -16.87 -12.43
C PRO A 226 -1.40 -17.81 -11.50
N LEU A 227 -0.72 -18.38 -10.48
CA LEU A 227 -1.34 -19.27 -9.50
C LEU A 227 -2.35 -18.52 -8.62
N LEU A 228 -2.10 -17.26 -8.28
CA LEU A 228 -3.04 -16.42 -7.55
C LEU A 228 -4.33 -16.19 -8.35
N LEU A 229 -4.22 -15.96 -9.66
CA LEU A 229 -5.39 -15.81 -10.54
C LEU A 229 -6.24 -17.09 -10.58
N GLU A 230 -5.60 -18.25 -10.64
CA GLU A 230 -6.29 -19.55 -10.65
C GLU A 230 -6.93 -19.86 -9.30
N ALA A 231 -6.16 -19.75 -8.20
CA ALA A 231 -6.62 -20.06 -6.85
C ALA A 231 -7.80 -19.17 -6.43
N THR A 232 -7.78 -17.88 -6.78
CA THR A 232 -8.88 -16.97 -6.46
C THR A 232 -10.13 -17.21 -7.31
N GLY A 233 -9.98 -17.77 -8.51
CA GLY A 233 -11.10 -18.17 -9.38
C GLY A 233 -11.91 -19.35 -8.84
N THR A 234 -11.31 -20.22 -8.03
CA THR A 234 -11.95 -21.46 -7.53
C THR A 234 -12.69 -21.30 -6.19
N ILE A 235 -12.48 -20.19 -5.47
CA ILE A 235 -13.15 -19.91 -4.19
C ILE A 235 -14.65 -19.70 -4.44
N LYS A 236 -15.52 -20.53 -3.86
CA LYS A 236 -16.97 -20.30 -3.85
C LYS A 236 -17.30 -19.25 -2.79
N TRP A 237 -17.71 -18.06 -3.22
CA TRP A 237 -18.25 -17.05 -2.32
C TRP A 237 -19.73 -17.33 -2.09
N GLY A 238 -20.11 -17.54 -0.83
CA GLY A 238 -21.50 -17.68 -0.44
C GLY A 238 -22.07 -16.32 -0.07
N PHE A 239 -22.52 -15.57 -1.07
CA PHE A 239 -23.41 -14.42 -0.91
C PHE A 239 -24.44 -14.46 -2.03
#